data_AF-A0A9E4YKP7-F1
#
_entry.id   AF-A0A9E4YKP7-F1
#
_cell.length_a   1.000
_cell.length_b   1.000
_cell.length_c   1.000
_cell.angle_alpha   90.00
_cell.angle_beta   90.00
_cell.angle_gamma   90.00
#
_symmetry.space_group_name_H-M   'P 1'
#
loop_
_entity.id
_entity.type
_entity.pdbx_description
1 polymer ?
#
loop_
_entity_poly.entity_id
_entity_poly.type
_entity_poly.pdbx_seq_one_letter_code
_entity_poly.pdbx_strand_id
1 'polypeptide(L)'
;MAHGEFLRQHSDDPELASHVMHDYRTAGLDPQTRGMLDYAFKLTSEPSGVHRDDFAHLEELGLTHEQILSVVLITCVFNFMTRLADGLGVEPAGGRQEWVESWLSGPAREQEWLLQPKS
;
A
#
# COMPACT_ATOMS: atom_id res chain seq x y z
N MET A 1 10.67 -5.57 9.73
CA MET A 1 10.93 -5.08 8.36
C MET A 1 9.68 -4.35 7.91
N ALA A 2 9.80 -3.09 7.48
CA ALA A 2 8.65 -2.33 7.00
C ALA A 2 8.32 -2.73 5.55
N HIS A 3 7.04 -2.74 5.14
CA HIS A 3 6.68 -3.22 3.79
C HIS A 3 7.23 -2.33 2.66
N GLY A 4 7.39 -1.02 2.90
CA GLY A 4 8.06 -0.12 1.96
C GLY A 4 9.56 -0.42 1.76
N GLU A 5 10.23 -0.93 2.81
CA GLU A 5 11.61 -1.41 2.72
C GLU A 5 11.71 -2.63 1.81
N PHE A 6 10.81 -3.58 2.02
CA PHE A 6 10.75 -4.79 1.22
C PHE A 6 10.53 -4.43 -0.26
N LEU A 7 9.59 -3.52 -0.55
CA LEU A 7 9.36 -3.03 -1.91
C LEU A 7 10.64 -2.42 -2.48
N ARG A 8 11.28 -1.47 -1.79
CA ARG A 8 12.52 -0.83 -2.26
C ARG A 8 13.69 -1.80 -2.48
N GLN A 9 13.84 -2.82 -1.64
CA GLN A 9 14.92 -3.79 -1.76
C GLN A 9 14.71 -4.78 -2.92
N HIS A 10 13.47 -4.96 -3.36
CA HIS A 10 13.10 -5.95 -4.37
C HIS A 10 12.54 -5.31 -5.65
N SER A 11 12.36 -3.99 -5.69
CA SER A 11 12.16 -3.21 -6.90
C SER A 11 13.51 -2.74 -7.39
N ASP A 12 13.86 -3.05 -8.64
CA ASP A 12 15.05 -2.47 -9.30
C ASP A 12 14.94 -0.93 -9.49
N ASP A 13 13.85 -0.32 -9.00
CA ASP A 13 13.57 1.10 -8.93
C ASP A 13 13.56 1.59 -7.47
N PRO A 14 14.58 2.36 -7.04
CA PRO A 14 14.66 2.88 -5.67
C PRO A 14 13.65 4.01 -5.38
N GLU A 15 13.04 4.63 -6.39
CA GLU A 15 12.04 5.69 -6.24
C GLU A 15 10.61 5.15 -6.19
N LEU A 16 10.36 3.95 -6.73
CA LEU A 16 9.05 3.28 -6.74
C LEU A 16 8.40 3.28 -5.35
N ALA A 17 9.16 2.92 -4.31
CA ALA A 17 8.63 2.88 -2.96
C ALA A 17 8.24 4.27 -2.44
N SER A 18 8.94 5.32 -2.85
CA SER A 18 8.59 6.72 -2.53
C SER A 18 7.31 7.14 -3.26
N HIS A 19 7.20 6.81 -4.54
CA HIS A 19 5.99 7.09 -5.33
C HIS A 19 4.78 6.33 -4.77
N VAL A 20 4.91 5.04 -4.46
CA VAL A 20 3.80 4.25 -3.87
C VAL A 20 3.38 4.77 -2.49
N MET A 21 4.32 5.23 -1.67
CA MET A 21 4.00 5.84 -0.36
C MET A 21 3.33 7.21 -0.47
N HIS A 22 3.62 7.98 -1.52
CA HIS A 22 3.00 9.28 -1.76
C HIS A 22 1.66 9.15 -2.50
N ASP A 23 1.73 8.63 -3.73
CA ASP A 23 0.61 8.35 -4.60
C ASP A 23 1.01 7.26 -5.61
N TYR A 24 0.61 6.00 -5.36
CA TYR A 24 0.89 4.90 -6.27
C TYR A 24 0.41 5.15 -7.71
N ARG A 25 -0.50 6.13 -7.89
CA ARG A 25 -1.06 6.45 -9.19
C ARG A 25 -0.09 7.13 -10.13
N THR A 26 0.97 7.74 -9.60
CA THR A 26 2.02 8.41 -10.39
C THR A 26 3.24 7.52 -10.64
N ALA A 27 3.23 6.29 -10.14
CA ALA A 27 4.40 5.41 -10.10
C ALA A 27 4.71 4.63 -11.39
N GLY A 28 4.11 5.00 -12.54
CA GLY A 28 4.40 4.36 -13.83
C GLY A 28 4.08 2.86 -13.91
N LEU A 29 3.16 2.38 -13.06
CA LEU A 29 2.80 0.96 -12.93
C LEU A 29 2.10 0.44 -14.18
N ASP A 30 2.30 -0.85 -14.48
CA ASP A 30 1.53 -1.52 -15.51
C ASP A 30 0.03 -1.58 -15.14
N PRO A 31 -0.87 -1.71 -16.13
CA PRO A 31 -2.31 -1.68 -15.89
C PRO A 31 -2.79 -2.72 -14.87
N GLN A 32 -2.16 -3.91 -14.84
CA GLN A 32 -2.54 -4.99 -13.94
C GLN A 32 -2.17 -4.62 -12.50
N THR A 33 -0.94 -4.19 -12.26
CA THR A 33 -0.49 -3.73 -10.94
C THR A 33 -1.28 -2.54 -10.44
N ARG A 34 -1.56 -1.58 -11.33
CA ARG A 34 -2.38 -0.41 -11.00
C ARG A 34 -3.79 -0.81 -10.58
N GLY A 35 -4.45 -1.69 -11.34
CA GLY A 35 -5.80 -2.18 -11.01
C GLY A 35 -5.86 -2.92 -9.67
N MET A 36 -4.84 -3.72 -9.34
CA MET A 36 -4.74 -4.37 -8.02
C MET A 36 -4.70 -3.34 -6.88
N LEU A 37 -3.92 -2.26 -7.03
CA LEU A 37 -3.81 -1.21 -6.03
C LEU A 37 -5.08 -0.36 -5.94
N ASP A 38 -5.72 -0.05 -7.06
CA ASP A 38 -7.02 0.65 -7.08
C ASP A 38 -8.09 -0.15 -6.33
N TYR A 39 -8.15 -1.47 -6.54
CA TYR A 39 -9.04 -2.36 -5.80
C TYR A 39 -8.71 -2.39 -4.30
N ALA A 40 -7.44 -2.58 -3.94
CA ALA A 40 -7.00 -2.62 -2.54
C ALA A 40 -7.28 -1.30 -1.79
N PHE A 41 -7.09 -0.16 -2.48
CA PHE A 41 -7.40 1.17 -1.97
C PHE A 41 -8.91 1.33 -1.71
N LYS A 42 -9.75 0.93 -2.67
CA LYS A 42 -11.21 0.97 -2.53
C LYS A 42 -11.69 0.09 -1.39
N LEU A 43 -11.22 -1.16 -1.31
CA LEU A 43 -11.58 -2.10 -0.24
C LEU A 43 -11.16 -1.60 1.15
N THR A 44 -10.07 -0.82 1.22
CA THR A 44 -9.59 -0.23 2.48
C THR A 44 -10.41 1.00 2.89
N SER A 45 -10.74 1.87 1.94
CA SER A 45 -11.33 3.20 2.21
C SER A 45 -12.86 3.18 2.22
N GLU A 46 -13.47 2.38 1.35
CA GLU A 46 -14.92 2.26 1.16
C GLU A 46 -15.31 0.79 0.91
N PRO A 47 -15.15 -0.11 1.90
CA PRO A 47 -15.42 -1.54 1.71
C PRO A 47 -16.87 -1.82 1.29
N SER A 48 -17.84 -0.99 1.72
CA SER A 48 -19.25 -1.13 1.32
C SER A 48 -19.52 -0.79 -0.15
N GLY A 49 -18.60 -0.06 -0.80
CA GLY A 49 -18.70 0.31 -2.22
C GLY A 49 -18.09 -0.74 -3.17
N VAL A 50 -17.51 -1.82 -2.66
CA VAL A 50 -16.96 -2.90 -3.49
C VAL A 50 -18.10 -3.76 -4.05
N HIS A 51 -18.12 -3.94 -5.36
CA HIS A 51 -19.19 -4.60 -6.12
C HIS A 51 -18.62 -5.60 -7.12
N ARG A 52 -19.50 -6.35 -7.78
CA ARG A 52 -19.13 -7.37 -8.77
C ARG A 52 -18.32 -6.80 -9.93
N ASP A 53 -18.58 -5.55 -10.30
CA ASP A 53 -17.88 -4.88 -11.40
C ASP A 53 -16.39 -4.64 -11.08
N ASP A 54 -16.03 -4.46 -9.80
CA ASP A 54 -14.62 -4.34 -9.40
C ASP A 54 -13.88 -5.68 -9.59
N PHE A 55 -14.56 -6.81 -9.40
CA PHE A 55 -14.00 -8.13 -9.67
C PHE A 55 -13.86 -8.35 -11.18
N ALA A 56 -14.90 -8.03 -11.96
CA ALA A 56 -14.87 -8.16 -13.41
C ALA A 56 -13.74 -7.33 -14.02
N HIS A 57 -13.51 -6.12 -13.51
CA HIS A 57 -12.41 -5.28 -13.97
C HIS A 57 -11.03 -5.93 -13.75
N LEU A 58 -10.80 -6.61 -12.62
CA LEU A 58 -9.56 -7.35 -12.39
C LEU A 58 -9.41 -8.55 -13.33
N GLU A 59 -10.51 -9.24 -13.66
CA GLU A 59 -10.51 -10.32 -14.67
C GLU A 59 -10.15 -9.78 -16.06
N GLU A 60 -10.69 -8.62 -16.46
CA GLU A 60 -10.37 -7.94 -17.72
C GLU A 60 -8.89 -7.53 -17.82
N LEU A 61 -8.26 -7.22 -16.68
CA LEU A 61 -6.82 -6.98 -16.57
C LEU A 61 -5.98 -8.28 -16.57
N GLY A 62 -6.61 -9.43 -16.72
CA GLY A 62 -5.97 -10.73 -16.89
C GLY A 62 -5.62 -11.46 -15.59
N LEU A 63 -6.18 -11.05 -14.45
CA LEU A 63 -6.00 -11.79 -13.20
C LEU A 63 -6.87 -13.06 -13.18
N THR A 64 -6.31 -14.15 -12.63
CA THR A 64 -7.10 -15.35 -12.28
C THR A 64 -7.89 -15.13 -10.98
N HIS A 65 -8.89 -15.97 -10.74
CA HIS A 65 -9.68 -15.91 -9.50
C HIS A 65 -8.82 -16.12 -8.25
N GLU A 66 -7.79 -16.97 -8.32
CA GLU A 66 -6.85 -17.20 -7.22
C GLU A 66 -5.98 -15.96 -6.95
N GLN A 67 -5.58 -15.24 -8.00
CA GLN A 67 -4.84 -13.98 -7.86
C GLN A 67 -5.73 -12.90 -7.25
N ILE A 68 -6.98 -12.77 -7.69
CA ILE A 68 -7.93 -11.82 -7.12
C ILE A 68 -8.20 -12.14 -5.64
N LEU A 69 -8.40 -13.42 -5.31
CA LEU A 69 -8.54 -13.87 -3.92
C LEU A 69 -7.31 -13.47 -3.09
N SER A 70 -6.11 -13.61 -3.65
CA SER A 70 -4.87 -13.22 -2.97
C SER A 70 -4.82 -11.71 -2.71
N VAL A 71 -5.21 -10.87 -3.67
CA VAL A 71 -5.31 -9.40 -3.49
C VAL A 71 -6.28 -9.07 -2.36
N VAL A 72 -7.46 -9.70 -2.32
CA VAL A 72 -8.46 -9.49 -1.27
C VAL A 72 -7.91 -9.90 0.10
N LEU A 73 -7.35 -11.10 0.21
CA LEU A 73 -6.85 -11.63 1.48
C LEU A 73 -5.70 -10.79 2.04
N ILE A 74 -4.74 -10.41 1.19
CA ILE A 74 -3.61 -9.56 1.59
C ILE A 74 -4.15 -8.22 2.09
N THR A 75 -5.04 -7.57 1.34
CA THR A 75 -5.65 -6.29 1.72
C THR A 75 -6.38 -6.40 3.07
N CYS A 76 -7.17 -7.44 3.28
CA CYS A 76 -7.90 -7.69 4.53
C CYS A 76 -6.97 -7.93 5.72
N VAL A 77 -5.90 -8.70 5.55
CA VAL A 77 -4.91 -8.96 6.63
C VAL A 77 -4.23 -7.67 7.05
N PHE A 78 -3.82 -6.83 6.10
CA PHE A 78 -3.23 -5.52 6.42
C PHE A 78 -4.23 -4.61 7.15
N ASN A 79 -5.48 -4.58 6.70
CA ASN A 79 -6.54 -3.83 7.35
C ASN A 79 -6.81 -4.28 8.79
N PHE A 80 -6.78 -5.59 9.04
CA PHE A 80 -6.91 -6.17 10.38
C PHE A 80 -5.71 -5.80 11.26
N MET A 81 -4.49 -6.03 10.79
CA MET A 81 -3.27 -5.76 11.56
C MET A 81 -3.13 -4.27 11.90
N THR A 82 -3.49 -3.38 10.98
CA THR A 82 -3.48 -1.93 11.22
C THR A 82 -4.44 -1.55 12.33
N ARG A 83 -5.68 -2.06 12.29
CA ARG A 83 -6.70 -1.81 13.32
C ARG A 83 -6.32 -2.43 14.67
N LEU A 84 -5.68 -3.60 14.66
CA LEU A 84 -5.18 -4.24 15.88
C LEU A 84 -4.09 -3.41 16.54
N ALA A 85 -3.10 -2.95 15.77
CA ALA A 85 -2.02 -2.10 16.26
C ALA A 85 -2.55 -0.76 16.78
N ASP A 86 -3.37 -0.07 15.98
CA ASP A 86 -3.97 1.22 16.34
C ASP A 86 -4.88 1.08 17.58
N GLY A 87 -5.71 0.03 17.65
CA GLY A 87 -6.63 -0.20 18.77
C GLY A 87 -5.94 -0.58 20.09
N LEU A 88 -4.72 -1.10 20.03
CA LEU A 88 -3.91 -1.45 21.20
C LEU A 88 -2.84 -0.40 21.53
N GLY A 89 -2.73 0.67 20.74
CA GLY A 89 -1.68 1.69 20.91
C GLY A 89 -0.27 1.14 20.69
N VAL A 90 -0.09 0.18 19.79
CA VAL A 90 1.22 -0.38 19.47
C VAL A 90 2.04 0.65 18.70
N GLU A 91 3.09 1.16 19.32
CA GLU A 91 4.01 2.06 18.65
C GLU A 91 4.95 1.30 17.69
N PRO A 92 5.29 1.90 16.53
CA PRO A 92 6.41 1.46 15.73
C PRO A 92 7.67 1.25 16.57
N ALA A 93 8.44 0.19 16.29
CA ALA A 93 9.75 0.03 16.89
C ALA A 93 10.60 1.31 16.67
N GLY A 94 11.25 1.79 17.73
CA GLY A 94 12.11 2.98 17.68
C GLY A 94 13.13 2.89 16.55
N GLY A 95 13.37 4.02 15.87
CA GLY A 95 14.27 4.12 14.71
C GLY A 95 13.62 3.84 13.35
N ARG A 96 12.38 3.33 13.28
CA ARG A 96 11.65 3.22 11.99
C ARG A 96 11.49 4.57 11.30
N GLN A 97 11.30 5.64 12.07
CA GLN A 97 11.11 7.02 11.61
C GLN A 97 12.35 7.57 10.89
N GLU A 98 13.46 7.67 11.63
CA GLU A 98 14.78 8.12 11.13
C GLU A 98 15.23 7.30 9.92
N TRP A 99 14.86 6.01 9.92
CA TRP A 99 15.16 5.12 8.83
C TRP A 99 14.30 5.39 7.58
N VAL A 100 12.99 5.59 7.69
CA VAL A 100 12.12 5.98 6.57
C VAL A 100 12.54 7.34 5.97
N GLU A 101 12.88 8.30 6.82
CA GLU A 101 13.40 9.62 6.40
C GLU A 101 14.67 9.54 5.53
N SER A 102 15.53 8.56 5.80
CA SER A 102 16.81 8.40 5.12
C SER A 102 16.69 8.10 3.62
N TRP A 103 15.57 7.51 3.19
CA TRP A 103 15.39 7.04 1.80
C TRP A 103 14.13 7.55 1.09
N LEU A 104 13.24 8.28 1.78
CA LEU A 104 12.18 9.04 1.11
C LEU A 104 12.78 10.04 0.12
N SER A 105 12.18 10.17 -1.06
CA SER A 105 12.60 11.09 -2.12
C SER A 105 11.41 11.80 -2.77
N GLY A 106 11.67 12.92 -3.44
CA GLY A 106 10.64 13.65 -4.20
C GLY A 106 9.46 14.12 -3.34
N PRO A 107 8.22 14.16 -3.90
CA PRO A 107 7.02 14.67 -3.23
C PRO A 107 6.65 13.95 -1.93
N ALA A 108 7.13 12.72 -1.73
CA ALA A 108 6.88 11.96 -0.50
C ALA A 108 7.55 12.60 0.72
N ARG A 109 8.69 13.30 0.56
CA ARG A 109 9.35 14.03 1.66
C ARG A 109 8.58 15.24 2.15
N GLU A 110 7.68 15.78 1.33
CA GLU A 110 6.89 16.97 1.65
C GLU A 110 5.64 16.62 2.46
N GLN A 111 5.32 15.33 2.62
CA GLN A 111 4.17 14.84 3.37
C GLN A 111 4.48 14.75 4.86
N GLU A 112 4.14 15.77 5.64
CA GLU A 112 4.42 15.83 7.08
C GLU A 112 3.87 14.62 7.86
N TRP A 113 2.72 14.06 7.46
CA TRP A 113 2.12 12.91 8.14
C TRP A 113 2.93 11.61 8.00
N LEU A 114 3.79 11.49 6.97
CA LEU A 114 4.74 10.37 6.85
C LEU A 114 5.91 10.49 7.83
N LEU A 115 6.16 11.70 8.34
CA LEU A 115 7.31 12.06 9.17
C LEU A 115 6.94 12.30 10.63
N GLN A 116 5.66 12.36 10.98
CA GLN A 116 5.17 12.61 12.34
C GLN A 116 4.68 11.32 13.00
N PRO A 117 4.95 11.08 14.29
CA PRO A 117 4.33 9.97 15.02
C PRO A 117 2.81 10.18 15.11
N LYS A 118 2.04 9.10 15.05
CA LYS A 118 0.60 9.15 15.37
C LYS A 118 0.47 9.53 16.86
N SER A 119 -0.19 10.66 17.13
CA SER A 119 -0.45 11.20 18.47
C SER A 119 -1.41 10.37 19.30
#